data_AF-A0A2V9END3-F1
#
_entry.id   AF-A0A2V9END3-F1
#
_cell.length_a   1.000
_cell.length_b   1.000
_cell.length_c   1.000
_cell.angle_alpha   90.00
_cell.angle_beta   90.00
_cell.angle_gamma   90.00
#
_symmetry.space_group_name_H-M   'P 1'
#
loop_
_entity.id
_entity.type
_entity.pdbx_description
1 polymer ?
#
loop_
_entity_poly.entity_id
_entity_poly.type
_entity_poly.pdbx_seq_one_letter_code
_entity_poly.pdbx_strand_id
1 'polypeptide(L)'
;MLDEKDFQRKADAAFEDLRRRMLTAGDEHGFDVEGESGKLEVLFEEPMEAKFVISPNTPVREIWISALSTSFKLGWNEPRQAFVHEKTGEDLHAVMSRVISQQLGTQVTL
;
A
#
# COMPACT_ATOMS: atom_id res chain seq x y z
N MET A 1 -5.82 9.44 19.77
CA MET A 1 -6.33 9.60 18.40
C MET A 1 -5.30 10.40 17.63
N LEU A 2 -4.82 9.88 16.51
CA LEU A 2 -3.82 10.56 15.70
C LEU A 2 -4.42 11.86 15.15
N ASP A 3 -3.75 12.98 15.39
CA ASP A 3 -4.19 14.25 14.80
C ASP A 3 -3.92 14.26 13.28
N GLU A 4 -4.51 15.22 12.59
CA GLU A 4 -4.42 15.29 11.13
C GLU A 4 -3.00 15.54 10.63
N LYS A 5 -2.24 16.39 11.32
CA LYS A 5 -0.90 16.78 10.92
C LYS A 5 0.08 15.62 11.10
N ASP A 6 -0.04 14.90 12.20
CA ASP A 6 0.75 13.72 12.48
C ASP A 6 0.32 12.55 11.59
N PHE A 7 -0.97 12.42 11.24
CA PHE A 7 -1.41 11.48 10.22
C PHE A 7 -0.76 11.78 8.87
N GLN A 8 -0.81 13.03 8.39
CA GLN A 8 -0.22 13.39 7.11
C GLN A 8 1.27 13.05 7.06
N ARG A 9 2.03 13.45 8.10
CA ARG A 9 3.47 13.14 8.19
C ARG A 9 3.76 11.65 8.16
N LYS A 10 2.98 10.85 8.89
CA LYS A 10 3.16 9.40 8.96
C LYS A 10 2.76 8.73 7.64
N ALA A 11 1.67 9.20 7.01
CA ALA A 11 1.23 8.71 5.71
C ALA A 11 2.25 9.02 4.62
N ASP A 12 2.78 10.25 4.58
CA ASP A 12 3.83 10.65 3.64
C ASP A 12 5.08 9.78 3.81
N ALA A 13 5.53 9.57 5.05
CA ALA A 13 6.68 8.70 5.33
C ALA A 13 6.43 7.24 4.90
N ALA A 14 5.23 6.71 5.14
CA ALA A 14 4.85 5.36 4.72
C ALA A 14 4.78 5.24 3.19
N PHE A 15 4.30 6.26 2.49
CA PHE A 15 4.21 6.27 1.03
C PHE A 15 5.58 6.39 0.37
N GLU A 16 6.48 7.22 0.91
CA GLU A 16 7.86 7.32 0.44
C GLU A 16 8.60 5.98 0.58
N ASP A 17 8.43 5.28 1.69
CA ASP A 17 9.02 3.95 1.87
C ASP A 17 8.40 2.90 0.95
N LEU A 18 7.06 2.85 0.88
CA LEU A 18 6.34 1.93 0.01
C LEU A 18 6.75 2.14 -1.45
N ARG A 19 6.72 3.37 -1.96
CA ARG A 19 7.09 3.70 -3.35
C ARG A 19 8.49 3.20 -3.69
N ARG A 20 9.46 3.42 -2.80
CA ARG A 20 10.84 2.97 -3.00
C ARG A 20 10.93 1.45 -3.17
N ARG A 21 10.28 0.69 -2.27
CA ARG A 21 10.25 -0.77 -2.32
C ARG A 21 9.52 -1.28 -3.55
N MET A 22 8.39 -0.65 -3.88
CA MET A 22 7.57 -1.03 -5.03
C MET A 22 8.27 -0.79 -6.35
N LEU A 23 9.07 0.27 -6.49
CA LEU A 23 9.87 0.50 -7.70
C LEU A 23 10.87 -0.64 -7.92
N THR A 24 11.61 -1.04 -6.88
CA THR A 24 12.53 -2.18 -6.96
C THR A 24 11.80 -3.49 -7.29
N ALA A 25 10.69 -3.78 -6.62
CA ALA A 25 9.90 -4.97 -6.90
C ALA A 25 9.25 -4.92 -8.30
N GLY A 26 8.87 -3.75 -8.79
CA GLY A 26 8.32 -3.55 -10.14
C GLY A 26 9.34 -3.88 -11.22
N ASP A 27 10.59 -3.41 -11.06
CA ASP A 27 11.70 -3.74 -11.95
C ASP A 27 11.96 -5.26 -12.02
N GLU A 28 11.81 -5.98 -10.91
CA GLU A 28 12.05 -7.42 -10.82
C GLU A 28 10.88 -8.27 -11.33
N HIS A 29 9.64 -7.80 -11.13
CA HIS A 29 8.43 -8.60 -11.32
C HIS A 29 7.51 -8.12 -12.46
N GLY A 30 7.86 -7.03 -13.15
CA GLY A 30 7.18 -6.58 -14.37
C GLY A 30 5.85 -5.87 -14.11
N PHE A 31 5.80 -4.98 -13.12
CA PHE A 31 4.66 -4.07 -12.92
C PHE A 31 5.14 -2.63 -12.76
N ASP A 32 4.30 -1.68 -13.14
CA ASP A 32 4.63 -0.25 -13.05
C ASP A 32 4.07 0.38 -11.79
N VAL A 33 4.79 1.38 -11.28
CA VAL A 33 4.39 2.17 -10.11
C VAL A 33 4.29 3.63 -10.51
N GLU A 34 3.07 4.15 -10.48
CA GLU A 34 2.76 5.54 -10.81
C GLU A 34 2.27 6.32 -9.59
N GLY A 35 2.28 7.64 -9.72
CA GLY A 35 1.76 8.57 -8.72
C GLY A 35 2.82 9.31 -7.92
N GLU A 36 2.32 10.22 -7.08
CA GLU A 36 3.08 11.17 -6.28
C GLU A 36 2.51 11.23 -4.85
N SER A 37 3.06 12.11 -4.01
CA SER A 37 2.65 12.32 -2.63
C SER A 37 1.12 12.43 -2.49
N GLY A 38 0.50 11.39 -1.91
CA GLY A 38 -0.94 11.32 -1.67
C GLY A 38 -1.71 10.26 -2.49
N LYS A 39 -1.09 9.59 -3.48
CA LYS A 39 -1.69 8.42 -4.14
C LYS A 39 -0.61 7.62 -4.89
N LEU A 40 -0.60 6.31 -4.71
CA LEU A 40 0.19 5.39 -5.54
C LEU A 40 -0.75 4.49 -6.35
N GLU A 41 -0.40 4.28 -7.61
CA GLU A 41 -1.06 3.33 -8.49
C GLU A 41 -0.05 2.26 -8.91
N VAL A 42 -0.51 1.01 -8.96
CA VAL A 42 0.30 -0.15 -9.34
C VAL A 42 -0.39 -0.80 -10.52
N LEU A 43 0.29 -0.83 -11.67
CA LEU A 43 -0.28 -1.26 -12.94
C LEU A 43 0.32 -2.60 -13.34
N PHE A 44 -0.55 -3.54 -13.65
CA PHE A 44 -0.19 -4.87 -14.12
C PHE A 44 -0.70 -5.05 -15.54
N GLU A 45 0.13 -5.56 -16.44
CA GLU A 45 -0.28 -5.93 -17.81
C GLU A 45 -0.44 -7.45 -17.94
N GLU A 46 0.44 -8.23 -17.32
CA GLU A 46 0.43 -9.69 -17.30
C GLU A 46 0.34 -10.24 -15.86
N PRO A 47 -0.30 -11.41 -15.63
CA PRO A 47 -1.04 -12.24 -16.60
C PRO A 47 -2.43 -11.68 -16.95
N MET A 48 -2.90 -10.64 -16.26
CA MET A 48 -4.16 -9.95 -16.50
C MET A 48 -4.02 -8.48 -16.12
N GLU A 49 -4.61 -7.61 -16.94
CA GLU A 49 -4.66 -6.19 -16.67
C GLU A 49 -5.34 -5.91 -15.32
N ALA A 50 -4.62 -5.25 -14.43
CA ALA A 50 -5.15 -4.83 -13.14
C ALA A 50 -4.51 -3.53 -12.70
N LYS A 51 -5.26 -2.78 -11.90
CA LYS A 51 -4.76 -1.58 -11.24
C LYS A 51 -5.06 -1.64 -9.76
N PHE A 52 -4.02 -1.52 -8.95
CA PHE A 52 -4.17 -1.27 -7.52
C PHE A 52 -3.99 0.21 -7.21
N VAL A 53 -4.76 0.69 -6.23
CA VAL A 53 -4.73 2.10 -5.82
C VAL A 53 -4.52 2.17 -4.31
N ILE A 54 -3.51 2.92 -3.88
CA ILE A 54 -3.18 3.15 -2.48
C ILE A 54 -3.32 4.66 -2.23
N SER A 55 -4.19 5.05 -1.30
CA SER A 55 -4.41 6.47 -0.96
C SER A 55 -4.71 6.68 0.53
N PRO A 56 -4.24 7.78 1.13
CA PRO A 56 -4.67 8.18 2.46
C PRO A 56 -6.10 8.72 2.43
N ASN A 57 -6.85 8.46 3.49
CA ASN A 57 -8.16 9.02 3.77
C ASN A 57 -8.10 9.84 5.07
N THR A 58 -7.73 11.11 4.94
CA THR A 58 -7.46 12.04 6.04
C THR A 58 -8.62 12.19 7.04
N PRO A 59 -9.91 12.31 6.63
CA PRO A 59 -11.02 12.37 7.56
C PRO A 59 -11.07 11.23 8.58
N VAL A 60 -10.69 10.02 8.18
CA VAL A 60 -10.69 8.83 9.07
C VAL A 60 -9.30 8.42 9.54
N ARG A 61 -8.23 9.10 9.09
CA ARG A 61 -6.82 8.80 9.39
C ARG A 61 -6.42 7.36 9.07
N GLU A 62 -6.85 6.88 7.90
CA GLU A 62 -6.51 5.55 7.40
C GLU A 62 -5.78 5.62 6.06
N ILE A 63 -4.99 4.59 5.75
CA ILE A 63 -4.55 4.31 4.38
C ILE A 63 -5.47 3.25 3.79
N TRP A 64 -6.01 3.53 2.61
CA TRP A 64 -6.89 2.61 1.89
C TRP A 64 -6.14 2.01 0.69
N ILE A 65 -6.33 0.70 0.50
CA ILE A 65 -5.76 -0.05 -0.62
C ILE A 65 -6.93 -0.69 -1.35
N SER A 66 -7.12 -0.33 -2.62
CA SER A 66 -8.07 -0.98 -3.51
C SER A 66 -7.30 -1.94 -4.42
N ALA A 67 -7.50 -3.24 -4.21
CA ALA A 67 -6.82 -4.31 -4.95
C ALA A 67 -7.71 -5.55 -5.01
N LEU A 68 -7.64 -6.32 -6.10
CA LEU A 68 -8.36 -7.60 -6.25
C LEU A 68 -9.87 -7.49 -5.94
N SER A 69 -10.51 -6.44 -6.48
CA SER A 69 -11.93 -6.12 -6.24
C SER A 69 -12.30 -5.96 -4.75
N THR A 70 -11.33 -5.66 -3.91
CA THR A 70 -11.45 -5.54 -2.46
C THR A 70 -10.82 -4.23 -1.98
N SER A 71 -11.27 -3.71 -0.83
CA SER A 71 -10.62 -2.59 -0.15
C SER A 71 -10.10 -3.00 1.23
N PHE A 72 -8.83 -2.71 1.49
CA PHE A 72 -8.18 -2.88 2.78
C PHE A 72 -8.02 -1.50 3.43
N LYS A 73 -8.33 -1.38 4.72
CA LYS A 73 -8.24 -0.13 5.48
C LYS A 73 -7.25 -0.31 6.61
N LEU A 74 -6.22 0.52 6.64
CA LEU A 74 -5.13 0.44 7.59
C LEU A 74 -5.14 1.66 8.49
N GLY A 75 -5.34 1.43 9.78
CA GLY A 75 -5.25 2.44 10.82
C GLY A 75 -3.85 2.53 11.40
N TRP A 76 -3.49 3.67 11.98
CA TRP A 76 -2.21 3.82 12.67
C TRP A 76 -2.19 2.99 13.96
N ASN A 77 -1.17 2.14 14.10
CA ASN A 77 -0.92 1.35 15.29
C ASN A 77 0.28 1.93 16.06
N GLU A 78 0.00 2.57 17.20
CA GLU A 78 1.04 3.24 18.00
C GLU A 78 2.13 2.28 18.50
N PRO A 79 1.81 1.10 19.08
CA PRO A 79 2.86 0.18 19.54
C PRO A 79 3.80 -0.30 18.43
N ARG A 80 3.29 -0.48 17.21
CA ARG A 80 4.06 -0.95 16.05
C ARG A 80 4.68 0.18 15.24
N GLN A 81 4.29 1.43 15.50
CA GLN A 81 4.67 2.60 14.71
C GLN A 81 4.43 2.39 13.20
N ALA A 82 3.29 1.79 12.85
CA ALA A 82 2.97 1.42 11.47
C ALA A 82 1.47 1.51 11.18
N PHE A 83 1.10 1.66 9.90
CA PHE A 83 -0.26 1.46 9.44
C PHE A 83 -0.57 -0.03 9.34
N VAL A 84 -1.63 -0.49 10.00
CA VAL A 84 -1.97 -1.90 10.16
C VAL A 84 -3.43 -2.14 9.83
N HIS A 85 -3.69 -3.22 9.08
CA HIS A 85 -5.03 -3.71 8.81
C HIS A 85 -5.56 -4.46 10.04
N GLU A 86 -6.55 -3.89 10.74
CA GLU A 86 -6.97 -4.37 12.07
C GLU A 86 -7.37 -5.85 12.10
N LYS A 87 -8.01 -6.34 11.04
CA LYS A 87 -8.54 -7.72 11.01
C LYS A 87 -7.45 -8.79 10.84
N THR A 88 -6.38 -8.47 10.11
CA THR A 88 -5.32 -9.44 9.79
C THR A 88 -4.04 -9.18 10.58
N GLY A 89 -3.87 -7.97 11.12
CA GLY A 89 -2.65 -7.54 11.78
C GLY A 89 -1.49 -7.30 10.82
N GLU A 90 -1.74 -7.33 9.50
CA GLU A 90 -0.75 -7.03 8.46
C GLU A 90 -0.48 -5.53 8.42
N ASP A 91 0.78 -5.12 8.27
CA ASP A 91 1.11 -3.74 7.95
C ASP A 91 0.96 -3.44 6.45
N LEU A 92 1.19 -2.19 6.05
CA LEU A 92 1.10 -1.73 4.67
C LEU A 92 1.92 -2.59 3.70
N HIS A 93 3.16 -2.93 4.06
CA HIS A 93 4.05 -3.70 3.19
C HIS A 93 3.60 -5.16 3.08
N ALA A 94 3.14 -5.75 4.18
CA ALA A 94 2.63 -7.11 4.20
C ALA A 94 1.36 -7.25 3.35
N VAL A 95 0.40 -6.30 3.47
CA VAL A 95 -0.80 -6.30 2.62
C VAL A 95 -0.41 -6.17 1.15
N MET A 96 0.47 -5.24 0.81
CA MET A 96 0.90 -5.01 -0.58
C MET A 96 1.65 -6.23 -1.14
N SER A 97 2.62 -6.79 -0.40
CA SER A 97 3.33 -8.02 -0.79
C SER A 97 2.36 -9.14 -1.10
N ARG A 98 1.34 -9.36 -0.25
CA ARG A 98 0.33 -10.40 -0.45
C ARG A 98 -0.51 -10.17 -1.70
N VAL A 99 -1.08 -8.97 -1.88
CA VAL A 99 -2.00 -8.73 -3.02
C VAL A 99 -1.27 -8.70 -4.36
N ILE A 100 -0.03 -8.20 -4.41
CA ILE A 100 0.83 -8.27 -5.60
C ILE A 100 1.19 -9.72 -5.90
N SER A 101 1.59 -10.49 -4.87
CA SER A 101 1.91 -11.91 -5.05
C SER A 101 0.73 -12.70 -5.61
N GLN A 102 -0.47 -12.40 -5.11
CA GLN A 102 -1.70 -13.02 -5.60
C GLN A 102 -2.02 -12.61 -7.03
N GLN A 103 -1.80 -11.34 -7.41
CA GLN A 103 -2.03 -10.87 -8.78
C GLN A 103 -1.09 -11.53 -9.79
N LEU A 104 0.19 -11.66 -9.44
CA LEU A 104 1.21 -12.20 -10.32
C LEU A 104 1.32 -13.74 -10.28
N GLY A 105 0.71 -14.38 -9.27
CA GLY A 105 0.86 -15.81 -9.05
C GLY A 105 2.28 -16.25 -8.63
N THR A 106 3.11 -15.31 -8.17
CA THR A 106 4.47 -15.55 -7.69
C THR A 106 4.71 -14.78 -6.39
N GLN A 107 5.66 -15.22 -5.57
CA GLN A 107 5.96 -14.53 -4.31
C GLN A 107 6.73 -13.23 -4.58
N VAL A 108 6.16 -12.11 -4.10
CA VAL A 108 6.79 -10.79 -4.05
C VAL A 108 6.91 -10.36 -2.59
N THR A 109 8.03 -9.71 -2.24
CA THR A 109 8.27 -9.17 -0.89
C THR A 109 8.69 -7.72 -1.00
N LEU A 110 8.03 -6.84 -0.24
CA LEU A 110 8.35 -5.42 -0.15
C LEU A 110 9.15 -5.09 1.11
#